data_AF-A0A392RNR6-F1
#
_entry.id   AF-A0A392RNR6-F1
#
_cell.length_a   1.000
_cell.length_b   1.000
_cell.length_c   1.000
_cell.angle_alpha   90.00
_cell.angle_beta   90.00
_cell.angle_gamma   90.00
#
_symmetry.space_group_name_H-M   'P 1'
#
loop_
_entity.id
_entity.type
_entity.pdbx_description
1 polymer ?
#
loop_
_entity_poly.entity_id
_entity_poly.type
_entity_poly.pdbx_seq_one_letter_code
_entity_poly.pdbx_strand_id
1 'polypeptide(L)' 'MKGVLRFGKKGKLSPRFIGPFVILERVGPVAYGLTLPPDFSGVHPVFHISMLRV' A
#
# COMPACT_ATOMS: atom_id res chain seq x y z
N MET A 1 5.25 0.01 20.35
CA MET A 1 4.50 0.76 19.32
C MET A 1 5.01 0.35 17.93
N LYS A 2 4.37 -0.63 17.27
CA LYS A 2 4.72 -1.03 15.89
C LYS A 2 4.26 0.09 14.96
N GLY A 3 5.20 0.91 14.52
CA GLY A 3 4.92 1.97 13.55
C GLY A 3 4.42 1.36 12.25
N VAL A 4 3.34 1.91 11.71
CA VAL A 4 2.90 1.65 10.33
C VAL A 4 4.11 1.78 9.41
N LEU A 5 4.47 0.73 8.67
CA LEU A 5 5.52 0.79 7.66
C LEU A 5 5.15 1.90 6.67
N ARG A 6 5.78 3.07 6.80
CA ARG A 6 5.67 4.18 5.87
C ARG A 6 7.01 4.31 5.18
N PHE A 7 6.99 4.21 3.86
CA PHE A 7 8.19 4.29 3.04
C PHE A 7 8.82 5.68 3.13
N GLY A 8 10.15 5.70 3.24
CA GLY A 8 10.93 6.92 3.33
C GLY A 8 10.94 7.55 4.73
N LYS A 9 10.53 8.82 4.83
CA LYS A 9 10.79 9.68 5.99
C LYS A 9 9.58 9.74 6.94
N LYS A 10 9.75 9.32 8.19
CA LYS A 10 8.74 9.49 9.25
C LYS A 10 8.79 10.94 9.76
N GLY A 11 7.69 11.69 9.66
CA GLY A 11 7.63 13.08 10.15
C GLY A 11 6.45 13.88 9.58
N LYS A 12 6.34 15.14 10.01
CA LYS A 12 5.23 16.06 9.66
C LYS A 12 5.06 16.30 8.15
N LEU A 13 6.12 16.12 7.36
CA LEU A 13 6.15 16.29 5.90
C LEU A 13 6.29 14.97 5.14
N SER A 14 5.89 13.83 5.74
CA SER A 14 5.92 12.55 5.02
C SER A 14 4.89 12.54 3.87
N PRO A 15 5.22 11.95 2.71
CA PRO A 15 4.26 11.76 1.63
C PRO A 15 2.98 11.05 2.09
N ARG A 16 1.82 11.47 1.56
CA ARG A 16 0.52 10.86 1.88
C ARG A 16 0.29 9.54 1.14
N PHE A 17 0.81 9.42 -0.09
CA PHE A 17 0.71 8.24 -0.94
C PHE A 17 2.13 7.75 -1.28
N ILE A 18 2.28 6.44 -1.45
CA ILE A 18 3.55 5.79 -1.72
C ILE A 18 3.43 5.09 -3.05
N GLY A 19 4.21 5.52 -4.05
CA GLY A 19 4.41 4.83 -5.32
C GLY A 19 3.14 4.56 -6.16
N PRO A 20 3.30 4.35 -7.47
CA PRO A 20 2.34 3.58 -8.24
C PRO A 20 2.54 2.08 -7.94
N PHE A 21 1.45 1.34 -7.78
CA PHE A 21 1.46 -0.11 -7.70
C PHE A 21 0.60 -0.68 -8.82
N VAL A 22 1.02 -1.80 -9.39
CA VAL A 22 0.22 -2.49 -10.41
C VAL A 22 -0.81 -3.37 -9.72
N ILE A 23 -2.07 -3.22 -10.10
CA ILE A 23 -3.16 -4.09 -9.67
C ILE A 23 -2.99 -5.43 -10.41
N LEU A 24 -2.82 -6.52 -9.65
CA LEU A 24 -2.75 -7.87 -10.20
C LEU A 24 -4.14 -8.42 -10.46
N GLU A 25 -5.02 -8.31 -9.46
CA GLU A 25 -6.35 -8.92 -9.51
C GLU A 25 -7.34 -8.17 -8.63
N ARG A 26 -8.62 -8.38 -8.92
CA ARG A 26 -9.72 -7.93 -8.06
C ARG A 26 -10.21 -9.12 -7.24
N VAL A 27 -9.80 -9.16 -5.98
CA VAL A 27 -10.13 -10.23 -5.01
C VAL A 27 -11.60 -10.16 -4.58
N GLY A 28 -12.20 -8.96 -4.59
CA GLY A 28 -13.61 -8.80 -4.27
C GLY A 28 -14.18 -7.46 -4.74
N PRO A 29 -15.46 -7.17 -4.43
CA PRO A 29 -16.11 -5.94 -4.88
C PRO A 29 -15.32 -4.67 -4.50
N VAL A 30 -14.64 -4.71 -3.36
CA VAL A 30 -13.90 -3.58 -2.79
C VAL A 30 -12.43 -3.90 -2.47
N ALA A 31 -11.95 -5.10 -2.79
CA ALA A 31 -10.61 -5.58 -2.44
C ALA A 31 -9.79 -5.89 -3.70
N TYR A 32 -8.58 -5.35 -3.77
CA TYR A 32 -7.68 -5.48 -4.91
C TYR A 32 -6.32 -5.99 -4.46
N GLY A 33 -5.79 -6.98 -5.17
CA GLY A 33 -4.42 -7.45 -5.03
C GLY A 33 -3.46 -6.56 -5.81
N LEU A 34 -2.35 -6.15 -5.19
CA LEU A 34 -1.31 -5.32 -5.78
C LEU A 34 0.03 -6.06 -5.85
N THR A 35 0.84 -5.72 -6.84
CA THR A 35 2.28 -6.00 -6.81
C THR A 35 2.94 -5.08 -5.80
N LEU A 36 3.56 -5.66 -4.77
CA LEU A 36 4.33 -4.89 -3.81
C LEU A 36 5.84 -5.15 -3.99
N PRO A 37 6.69 -4.12 -3.90
CA PRO A 37 8.14 -4.28 -3.87
C PRO A 37 8.61 -5.19 -2.71
N PRO A 38 9.79 -5.81 -2.81
CA PRO A 38 10.35 -6.67 -1.76
C PRO A 38 10.45 -6.00 -0.38
N ASP A 39 10.61 -4.68 -0.36
CA ASP A 39 10.64 -3.85 0.85
C ASP A 39 9.32 -3.94 1.66
N PHE A 40 8.22 -4.36 1.03
CA PHE A 40 6.90 -4.57 1.64
C PHE A 40 6.61 -6.05 1.93
N SER A 41 7.62 -6.92 1.97
CA SER A 41 7.46 -8.36 2.20
C SER A 41 6.64 -8.73 3.47
N GLY A 42 6.51 -7.82 4.44
CA GLY A 42 5.67 -8.00 5.62
C GLY A 42 4.23 -7.46 5.51
N VAL A 43 3.82 -6.92 4.37
CA VAL A 43 2.50 -6.32 4.15
C VAL A 43 1.66 -7.24 3.25
N HIS A 44 0.41 -7.47 3.63
CA HIS A 44 -0.50 -8.22 2.77
C HIS A 44 -0.78 -7.45 1.48
N PRO A 45 -0.64 -8.09 0.30
CA PRO A 45 -0.77 -7.41 -0.99
C PRO A 45 -2.22 -7.07 -1.37
N VAL A 46 -3.20 -7.30 -0.48
CA VAL A 46 -4.62 -7.03 -0.74
C VAL A 46 -5.05 -5.77 0.00
N PHE A 47 -5.57 -4.81 -0.76
CA PHE A 47 -5.96 -3.49 -0.27
C PHE A 47 -7.41 -3.17 -0.59
N HIS A 48 -8.05 -2.43 0.31
CA HIS A 48 -9.39 -1.90 0.10
C HIS A 48 -9.36 -0.69 -0.84
N ILE A 49 -10.36 -0.54 -1.71
CA ILE A 49 -10.42 0.53 -2.72
C ILE A 49 -10.28 1.95 -2.13
N SER A 50 -10.74 2.17 -0.90
CA SER A 50 -10.60 3.46 -0.20
C SER A 50 -9.15 3.83 0.16
N MET A 51 -8.24 2.86 0.13
CA MET A 51 -6.80 3.07 0.35
C MET A 51 -6.05 3.35 -0.96
N LEU A 52 -6.69 3.09 -2.10
CA LEU A 52 -6.12 3.31 -3.42
C LEU A 52 -6.55 4.67 -3.94
N ARG A 53 -5.65 5.30 -4.70
CA ARG A 53 -5.97 6.51 -5.45
C ARG A 53 -5.67 6.21 -6.91
N VAL A 54 -6.70 6.31 -7.73
CA VAL A 54 -6.64 6.18 -9.19
C VAL A 54 -6.41 7.56 -9.81
#